data_AF-A0A060UV02-F1
#
_entry.id   AF-A0A060UV02-F1
#
_cell.length_a   1.000
_cell.length_b   1.000
_cell.length_c   1.000
_cell.angle_alpha   90.00
_cell.angle_beta   90.00
_cell.angle_gamma   90.00
#
_symmetry.space_group_name_H-M   'P 1'
#
loop_
_entity.id
_entity.type
_entity.pdbx_description
1 polymer ?
#
loop_
_entity_poly.entity_id
_entity_poly.type
_entity_poly.pdbx_seq_one_letter_code
_entity_poly.pdbx_strand_id
1 'polypeptide(L)'
;MPEICAQGAQYISAKETYAHKQYLKNLEHVMAKRKFHMKQAELGGKEWIGLDFRGYMDTGKPAVTLFDPIIASVCGDEIDYGTLFAYCFRRFGYPNRGWDDYKELVSYRLTTPHPDMVLEITPSVGNIAVLSVSFRVEHQARMAIEAYARRDRLAWEQRLWDYAEKRGLPDWISEWLDAFNTGFHETFPDAPLADNWRQAMNVYYPMGKEGSRAHELTSLVAEFRKKLYEDYSQIEPWPAYYLRPADVKDWNDDDPLKPFAQAAMVALEDLRTPVGVRDQSINAFGEVESGRADVDASPSAGYPSGALGNTAAKEFAELHELILKLGKGNAKRGIKKIMSAMGAGVAG
;
A
#
# COMPACT_ATOMS: atom_id res chain seq x y z
N MET A 1 24.73 34.26 8.39
CA MET A 1 23.84 33.38 9.17
C MET A 1 22.96 32.46 8.27
N PRO A 2 23.52 31.55 7.44
CA PRO A 2 22.72 30.54 6.73
C PRO A 2 22.85 29.11 7.33
N GLU A 3 23.74 28.89 8.31
CA GLU A 3 24.07 27.55 8.82
C GLU A 3 23.05 26.94 9.79
N ILE A 4 22.08 27.72 10.30
CA ILE A 4 21.16 27.25 11.35
C ILE A 4 19.88 26.62 10.77
N CYS A 5 19.45 27.00 9.56
CA CYS A 5 18.24 26.42 8.93
C CYS A 5 18.49 25.07 8.26
N ALA A 6 19.66 24.84 7.67
CA ALA A 6 20.02 23.54 7.07
C ALA A 6 20.21 22.44 8.13
N GLN A 7 20.70 22.82 9.32
CA GLN A 7 20.82 21.89 10.44
C GLN A 7 19.44 21.46 10.96
N GLY A 8 18.43 22.33 11.00
CA GLY A 8 17.09 21.98 11.50
C GLY A 8 16.36 20.89 10.71
N ALA A 9 16.37 20.97 9.37
CA ALA A 9 15.73 19.97 8.51
C ALA A 9 16.48 18.63 8.48
N GLN A 10 17.82 18.66 8.51
CA GLN A 10 18.65 17.46 8.65
C GLN A 10 18.52 16.82 10.05
N TYR A 11 18.31 17.60 11.12
CA TYR A 11 18.18 17.07 12.49
C TYR A 11 16.81 16.41 12.74
N ILE A 12 15.73 16.93 12.14
CA ILE A 12 14.39 16.33 12.21
C ILE A 12 14.39 15.01 11.42
N SER A 13 14.91 15.03 10.19
CA SER A 13 15.11 13.82 9.37
C SER A 13 16.00 12.79 10.05
N ALA A 14 17.11 13.18 10.68
CA ALA A 14 18.01 12.25 11.36
C ALA A 14 17.42 11.66 12.65
N LYS A 15 16.63 12.42 13.42
CA LYS A 15 15.93 11.91 14.61
C LYS A 15 14.78 10.97 14.25
N GLU A 16 14.01 11.28 13.21
CA GLU A 16 12.97 10.39 12.69
C GLU A 16 13.58 9.12 12.10
N THR A 17 14.69 9.25 11.37
CA THR A 17 15.45 8.10 10.84
C THR A 17 16.05 7.24 11.96
N TYR A 18 16.56 7.84 13.04
CA TYR A 18 17.09 7.11 14.19
C TYR A 18 15.98 6.40 14.98
N ALA A 19 14.86 7.08 15.23
CA ALA A 19 13.70 6.48 15.88
C ALA A 19 13.12 5.33 15.04
N HIS A 20 13.05 5.50 13.72
CA HIS A 20 12.63 4.45 12.78
C HIS A 20 13.63 3.29 12.72
N LYS A 21 14.94 3.55 12.67
CA LYS A 21 15.98 2.49 12.74
C LYS A 21 15.94 1.72 14.07
N GLN A 22 15.69 2.40 15.18
CA GLN A 22 15.59 1.75 16.48
C GLN A 22 14.28 0.95 16.64
N TYR A 23 13.20 1.43 16.02
CA TYR A 23 11.94 0.70 15.86
C TYR A 23 12.13 -0.57 15.03
N LEU A 24 12.80 -0.47 13.87
CA LEU A 24 13.11 -1.60 12.98
C LEU A 24 14.01 -2.64 13.68
N LYS A 25 15.07 -2.22 14.40
CA LYS A 25 15.91 -3.13 15.21
C LYS A 25 15.13 -3.83 16.33
N ASN A 26 14.23 -3.11 16.99
CA ASN A 26 13.37 -3.71 18.02
C ASN A 26 12.37 -4.70 17.40
N LEU A 27 11.85 -4.43 16.21
CA LEU A 27 11.01 -5.34 15.41
C LEU A 27 11.77 -6.60 15.01
N GLU A 28 13.00 -6.49 14.50
CA GLU A 28 13.86 -7.63 14.18
C GLU A 28 14.08 -8.53 15.41
N HIS A 29 14.35 -7.93 16.57
CA HIS A 29 14.58 -8.68 17.82
C HIS A 29 13.31 -9.33 18.37
N VAL A 30 12.14 -8.71 18.21
CA VAL A 30 10.83 -9.26 18.63
C VAL A 30 10.35 -10.34 17.67
N MET A 31 10.60 -10.20 16.37
CA MET A 31 10.24 -11.19 15.34
C MET A 31 11.10 -12.46 15.41
N ALA A 32 12.34 -12.38 15.89
CA ALA A 32 13.22 -13.55 16.04
C ALA A 32 12.77 -14.58 17.10
N LYS A 33 11.75 -14.29 17.94
CA LYS A 33 11.32 -15.18 19.05
C LYS A 33 9.88 -15.69 18.96
N ARG A 34 9.05 -15.22 18.02
CA ARG A 34 7.70 -15.76 17.77
C ARG A 34 7.50 -15.95 16.28
N LYS A 35 7.12 -17.17 15.86
CA LYS A 35 6.64 -17.42 14.50
C LYS A 35 5.51 -16.43 14.21
N PHE A 36 5.63 -15.62 13.17
CA PHE A 36 4.60 -14.69 12.75
C PHE A 36 3.31 -15.46 12.45
N HIS A 37 2.16 -14.90 12.82
CA HIS A 37 0.85 -15.48 12.51
C HIS A 37 -0.04 -14.38 11.95
N MET A 38 -0.41 -14.54 10.69
CA MET A 38 -1.27 -13.62 9.97
C MET A 38 -2.69 -13.60 10.54
N LYS A 39 -3.31 -12.42 10.55
CA LYS A 39 -4.69 -12.16 10.96
C LYS A 39 -5.32 -11.15 10.01
N GLN A 40 -6.63 -10.95 10.09
CA GLN A 40 -7.25 -9.80 9.42
C GLN A 40 -6.72 -8.49 10.02
N ALA A 41 -6.38 -7.54 9.15
CA ALA A 41 -5.84 -6.24 9.53
C ALA A 41 -6.96 -5.23 9.82
N GLU A 42 -6.77 -4.43 10.87
CA GLU A 42 -7.58 -3.24 11.13
C GLU A 42 -6.92 -2.04 10.45
N LEU A 43 -7.55 -1.50 9.40
CA LEU A 43 -6.94 -0.47 8.55
C LEU A 43 -6.96 0.95 9.14
N GLY A 44 -7.57 1.15 10.31
CA GLY A 44 -7.36 2.31 11.19
C GLY A 44 -7.53 3.71 10.58
N GLY A 45 -8.36 3.89 9.55
CA GLY A 45 -8.53 5.20 8.88
C GLY A 45 -7.28 5.70 8.13
N LYS A 46 -6.23 4.88 8.01
CA LYS A 46 -5.00 5.22 7.29
C LYS A 46 -5.20 5.12 5.78
N GLU A 47 -4.47 5.94 5.03
CA GLU A 47 -4.39 5.83 3.58
C GLU A 47 -3.34 4.80 3.18
N TRP A 48 -3.80 3.72 2.54
CA TRP A 48 -2.98 2.58 2.14
C TRP A 48 -2.78 2.59 0.63
N ILE A 49 -1.52 2.65 0.18
CA ILE A 49 -1.13 2.76 -1.22
C ILE A 49 -0.48 1.46 -1.70
N GLY A 50 -0.70 1.12 -2.96
CA GLY A 50 -0.09 -0.05 -3.61
C GLY A 50 1.44 -0.05 -3.51
N LEU A 51 1.99 -1.18 -3.08
CA LEU A 51 3.40 -1.50 -3.19
C LEU A 51 3.57 -2.68 -4.15
N ASP A 52 4.21 -2.44 -5.28
CA ASP A 52 4.74 -3.47 -6.16
C ASP A 52 6.27 -3.52 -6.01
N PHE A 53 6.87 -4.71 -5.99
CA PHE A 53 8.32 -4.85 -5.90
C PHE A 53 8.98 -4.80 -7.27
N ARG A 54 8.24 -5.19 -8.33
CA ARG A 54 8.72 -5.20 -9.72
C ARG A 54 9.27 -3.86 -10.20
N GLY A 55 8.69 -2.74 -9.77
CA GLY A 55 9.15 -1.39 -10.16
C GLY A 55 10.51 -0.99 -9.56
N TYR A 56 11.00 -1.75 -8.58
CA TYR A 56 12.21 -1.42 -7.82
C TYR A 56 13.35 -2.41 -8.00
N MET A 57 13.15 -3.48 -8.78
CA MET A 57 14.09 -4.59 -8.90
C MET A 57 14.54 -4.77 -10.34
N ASP A 58 15.84 -5.03 -10.53
CA ASP A 58 16.40 -5.42 -11.81
C ASP A 58 16.10 -6.90 -12.06
N THR A 59 14.96 -7.13 -12.70
CA THR A 59 14.47 -8.48 -13.01
C THR A 59 14.89 -8.96 -14.39
N GLY A 60 15.51 -8.11 -15.20
CA GLY A 60 15.71 -8.36 -16.64
C GLY A 60 14.41 -8.53 -17.45
N LYS A 61 13.23 -8.40 -16.82
CA LYS A 61 11.91 -8.54 -17.46
C LYS A 61 11.31 -7.16 -17.77
N PRO A 62 10.51 -7.01 -18.84
CA PRO A 62 9.83 -5.76 -19.14
C PRO A 62 8.81 -5.39 -18.06
N ALA A 63 8.68 -4.10 -17.74
CA ALA A 63 7.73 -3.58 -16.74
C ALA A 63 6.25 -3.96 -17.01
N VAL A 64 5.91 -4.31 -18.25
CA VAL A 64 4.56 -4.73 -18.66
C VAL A 64 4.24 -6.18 -18.33
N THR A 65 5.21 -6.98 -17.88
CA THR A 65 4.94 -8.36 -17.49
C THR A 65 4.16 -8.43 -16.18
N LEU A 66 3.16 -9.32 -16.11
CA LEU A 66 2.43 -9.67 -14.90
C LEU A 66 3.32 -10.55 -14.02
N PHE A 67 4.35 -9.94 -13.45
CA PHE A 67 5.35 -10.60 -12.63
C PHE A 67 5.76 -9.67 -11.48
N ASP A 68 5.84 -10.23 -10.29
CA ASP A 68 6.40 -9.59 -9.11
C ASP A 68 7.41 -10.58 -8.51
N PRO A 69 8.71 -10.23 -8.44
CA PRO A 69 9.75 -11.16 -8.03
C PRO A 69 9.58 -11.67 -6.60
N ILE A 70 9.03 -10.85 -5.69
CA ILE A 70 8.82 -11.27 -4.30
C ILE A 70 7.65 -12.24 -4.22
N ILE A 71 6.53 -11.91 -4.86
CA ILE A 71 5.37 -12.82 -4.91
C ILE A 71 5.75 -14.13 -5.59
N ALA A 72 6.38 -14.07 -6.77
CA ALA A 72 6.75 -15.26 -7.53
C ALA A 72 7.77 -16.14 -6.78
N SER A 73 8.67 -15.54 -5.99
CA SER A 73 9.64 -16.32 -5.20
C SER A 73 9.01 -17.23 -4.15
N VAL A 74 7.81 -16.90 -3.67
CA VAL A 74 7.12 -17.68 -2.62
C VAL A 74 5.91 -18.42 -3.18
N CYS A 75 5.07 -17.74 -3.94
CA CYS A 75 3.80 -18.26 -4.45
C CYS A 75 3.93 -18.97 -5.79
N GLY A 76 5.00 -18.73 -6.54
CA GLY A 76 5.05 -19.04 -7.98
C GLY A 76 4.22 -18.06 -8.81
N ASP A 77 4.08 -18.36 -10.10
CA ASP A 77 3.34 -17.51 -11.05
C ASP A 77 1.82 -17.68 -10.96
N GLU A 78 1.37 -18.84 -10.46
CA GLU A 78 -0.04 -19.21 -10.37
C GLU A 78 -0.47 -19.55 -8.96
N ILE A 79 -1.72 -19.21 -8.63
CA ILE A 79 -2.40 -19.60 -7.40
C ILE A 79 -3.85 -19.92 -7.73
N ASP A 80 -4.32 -21.11 -7.34
CA ASP A 80 -5.66 -21.55 -7.70
C ASP A 80 -6.74 -20.73 -6.97
N TYR A 81 -7.65 -20.16 -7.75
CA TYR A 81 -8.73 -19.30 -7.28
C TYR A 81 -9.58 -19.94 -6.19
N GLY A 82 -10.06 -21.17 -6.44
CA GLY A 82 -11.00 -21.86 -5.55
C GLY A 82 -10.35 -22.25 -4.23
N THR A 83 -9.12 -22.75 -4.32
CA THR A 83 -8.27 -23.11 -3.18
C THR A 83 -7.96 -21.89 -2.32
N LEU A 84 -7.49 -20.79 -2.93
CA LEU A 84 -7.15 -19.57 -2.22
C LEU A 84 -8.37 -18.98 -1.51
N PHE A 85 -9.53 -18.96 -2.19
CA PHE A 85 -10.80 -18.53 -1.60
C PHE A 85 -11.18 -19.39 -0.39
N ALA A 86 -11.21 -20.72 -0.56
CA ALA A 86 -11.58 -21.65 0.51
C ALA A 86 -10.64 -21.53 1.71
N TYR A 87 -9.34 -21.43 1.44
CA TYR A 87 -8.31 -21.22 2.44
C TYR A 87 -8.55 -19.93 3.24
N CYS A 88 -8.71 -18.78 2.57
CA CYS A 88 -8.89 -17.50 3.23
C CYS A 88 -10.17 -17.47 4.06
N PHE A 89 -11.27 -17.99 3.51
CA PHE A 89 -12.53 -18.08 4.25
C PHE A 89 -12.41 -18.98 5.48
N ARG A 90 -11.76 -20.14 5.34
CA ARG A 90 -11.60 -21.08 6.44
C ARG A 90 -10.71 -20.52 7.55
N ARG A 91 -9.61 -19.86 7.18
CA ARG A 91 -8.62 -19.33 8.12
C ARG A 91 -9.06 -18.02 8.76
N PHE A 92 -9.64 -17.11 7.97
CA PHE A 92 -9.90 -15.73 8.39
C PHE A 92 -11.38 -15.39 8.52
N GLY A 93 -12.28 -16.20 7.97
CA GLY A 93 -13.72 -15.95 8.01
C GLY A 93 -14.20 -15.02 6.90
N TYR A 94 -15.25 -14.23 7.16
CA TYR A 94 -15.71 -13.22 6.20
C TYR A 94 -14.70 -12.08 6.09
N PRO A 95 -14.47 -11.51 4.90
CA PRO A 95 -13.65 -10.31 4.75
C PRO A 95 -14.24 -9.15 5.56
N ASN A 96 -13.38 -8.32 6.14
CA ASN A 96 -13.75 -7.20 7.01
C ASN A 96 -13.98 -5.87 6.27
N ARG A 97 -13.99 -5.88 4.92
CA ARG A 97 -14.20 -4.69 4.07
C ARG A 97 -14.93 -5.07 2.79
N GLY A 98 -15.66 -4.12 2.21
CA GLY A 98 -16.21 -4.24 0.86
C GLY A 98 -15.13 -4.21 -0.24
N TRP A 99 -15.47 -4.76 -1.39
CA TRP A 99 -14.64 -4.89 -2.59
C TRP A 99 -15.44 -4.42 -3.82
N ASP A 100 -14.79 -4.38 -4.98
CA ASP A 100 -15.45 -4.06 -6.25
C ASP A 100 -16.44 -5.17 -6.62
N ASP A 101 -17.74 -4.87 -6.58
CA ASP A 101 -18.83 -5.83 -6.81
C ASP A 101 -18.92 -6.34 -8.24
N TYR A 102 -18.22 -5.68 -9.17
CA TYR A 102 -18.13 -6.10 -10.57
C TYR A 102 -16.91 -7.00 -10.85
N LYS A 103 -15.77 -6.77 -10.17
CA LYS A 103 -14.50 -7.43 -10.51
C LYS A 103 -14.07 -8.54 -9.55
N GLU A 104 -14.56 -8.51 -8.31
CA GLU A 104 -14.02 -9.34 -7.23
C GLU A 104 -15.15 -10.01 -6.44
N LEU A 105 -14.96 -11.26 -5.98
CA LEU A 105 -15.94 -11.89 -5.09
C LEU A 105 -15.68 -11.60 -3.61
N VAL A 106 -14.42 -11.40 -3.23
CA VAL A 106 -13.96 -11.08 -1.87
C VAL A 106 -12.58 -10.44 -1.94
N SER A 107 -12.25 -9.60 -0.95
CA SER A 107 -10.91 -9.07 -0.73
C SER A 107 -10.55 -9.14 0.76
N TYR A 108 -9.40 -9.73 1.08
CA TYR A 108 -8.89 -9.85 2.44
C TYR A 108 -7.72 -8.89 2.64
N ARG A 109 -7.75 -8.17 3.77
CA ARG A 109 -6.65 -7.34 4.24
C ARG A 109 -6.05 -8.02 5.45
N LEU A 110 -4.80 -8.41 5.35
CA LEU A 110 -4.15 -9.27 6.33
C LEU A 110 -2.90 -8.57 6.88
N THR A 111 -2.62 -8.82 8.16
CA THR A 111 -1.42 -8.30 8.81
C THR A 111 -0.18 -8.86 8.12
N THR A 112 0.91 -8.10 8.17
CA THR A 112 2.26 -8.60 7.88
C THR A 112 3.12 -8.43 9.13
N PRO A 113 4.34 -8.99 9.17
CA PRO A 113 5.26 -8.69 10.27
C PRO A 113 5.65 -7.21 10.35
N HIS A 114 5.52 -6.46 9.26
CA HIS A 114 5.75 -5.02 9.25
C HIS A 114 4.44 -4.28 9.53
N PRO A 115 4.34 -3.49 10.61
CA PRO A 115 3.09 -2.85 11.03
C PRO A 115 2.56 -1.80 10.05
N ASP A 116 3.45 -1.18 9.27
CA ASP A 116 3.10 -0.21 8.22
C ASP A 116 2.91 -0.86 6.85
N MET A 117 2.65 -2.17 6.82
CA MET A 117 2.35 -2.93 5.61
C MET A 117 1.24 -3.96 5.84
N VAL A 118 0.31 -4.02 4.90
CA VAL A 118 -0.73 -5.03 4.86
C VAL A 118 -0.64 -5.84 3.57
N LEU A 119 -0.96 -7.12 3.68
CA LEU A 119 -1.15 -8.02 2.56
C LEU A 119 -2.60 -7.91 2.09
N GLU A 120 -2.80 -7.77 0.79
CA GLU A 120 -4.09 -7.89 0.12
C GLU A 120 -4.18 -9.22 -0.59
N ILE A 121 -5.26 -9.96 -0.34
CA ILE A 121 -5.60 -11.15 -1.11
C ILE A 121 -6.98 -10.95 -1.75
N THR A 122 -7.00 -10.91 -3.07
CA THR A 122 -8.22 -10.87 -3.88
C THR A 122 -8.14 -12.02 -4.87
N PRO A 123 -8.71 -13.20 -4.57
CA PRO A 123 -8.62 -14.35 -5.47
C PRO A 123 -9.05 -14.00 -6.90
N SER A 124 -8.18 -14.25 -7.89
CA SER A 124 -8.44 -13.95 -9.30
C SER A 124 -8.78 -15.21 -10.09
N VAL A 125 -9.85 -15.18 -10.89
CA VAL A 125 -10.31 -16.31 -11.71
C VAL A 125 -9.25 -16.75 -12.74
N GLY A 126 -8.34 -15.86 -13.14
CA GLY A 126 -7.24 -16.19 -14.05
C GLY A 126 -6.13 -17.03 -13.42
N ASN A 127 -6.21 -17.36 -12.12
CA ASN A 127 -5.19 -18.06 -11.34
C ASN A 127 -3.80 -17.38 -11.35
N ILE A 128 -3.71 -16.10 -11.71
CA ILE A 128 -2.44 -15.36 -11.74
C ILE A 128 -2.11 -14.87 -10.32
N ALA A 129 -0.96 -15.27 -9.77
CA ALA A 129 -0.58 -14.97 -8.39
C ALA A 129 -0.50 -13.46 -8.13
N VAL A 130 0.12 -12.70 -9.03
CA VAL A 130 0.28 -11.23 -8.90
C VAL A 130 -1.01 -10.44 -9.07
N LEU A 131 -2.06 -11.06 -9.63
CA LEU A 131 -3.40 -10.48 -9.63
C LEU A 131 -4.17 -10.84 -8.36
N SER A 132 -3.78 -11.93 -7.70
CA SER A 132 -4.45 -12.41 -6.50
C SER A 132 -3.87 -11.85 -5.20
N VAL A 133 -2.60 -11.45 -5.24
CA VAL A 133 -1.83 -11.02 -4.08
C VAL A 133 -1.18 -9.67 -4.38
N SER A 134 -1.32 -8.71 -3.46
CA SER A 134 -0.58 -7.45 -3.52
C SER A 134 -0.29 -6.90 -2.13
N PHE A 135 0.61 -5.93 -2.02
CA PHE A 135 0.94 -5.29 -0.75
C PHE A 135 0.47 -3.84 -0.75
N ARG A 136 0.11 -3.34 0.43
CA ARG A 136 -0.12 -1.92 0.65
C ARG A 136 0.74 -1.40 1.79
N VAL A 137 1.21 -0.16 1.64
CA VAL A 137 1.99 0.57 2.64
C VAL A 137 1.44 1.98 2.80
N GLU A 138 1.86 2.67 3.86
CA GLU A 138 1.54 4.08 4.03
C GLU A 138 2.24 4.97 2.98
N HIS A 139 1.64 6.11 2.67
CA HIS A 139 2.17 7.07 1.69
C HIS A 139 3.63 7.47 2.00
N GLN A 140 3.97 7.71 3.27
CA GLN A 140 5.33 8.09 3.67
C GLN A 140 6.36 6.99 3.35
N ALA A 141 6.03 5.73 3.60
CA ALA A 141 6.90 4.60 3.25
C ALA A 141 7.13 4.53 1.73
N ARG A 142 6.05 4.68 0.95
CA ARG A 142 6.13 4.70 -0.52
C ARG A 142 7.03 5.83 -1.04
N MET A 143 6.92 7.02 -0.44
CA MET A 143 7.77 8.17 -0.77
C MET A 143 9.23 7.93 -0.42
N ALA A 144 9.53 7.34 0.75
CA ALA A 144 10.90 7.01 1.14
C ALA A 144 11.55 6.00 0.17
N ILE A 145 10.80 4.98 -0.24
CA ILE A 145 11.23 3.99 -1.25
C ILE A 145 11.56 4.67 -2.58
N GLU A 146 10.69 5.58 -3.04
CA GLU A 146 10.88 6.32 -4.30
C GLU A 146 12.09 7.26 -4.23
N ALA A 147 12.21 8.02 -3.14
CA ALA A 147 13.31 8.94 -2.93
C ALA A 147 14.65 8.22 -2.90
N TYR A 148 14.72 7.04 -2.25
CA TYR A 148 15.92 6.22 -2.24
C TYR A 148 16.28 5.71 -3.64
N ALA A 149 15.31 5.24 -4.41
CA ALA A 149 15.54 4.77 -5.78
C ALA A 149 15.94 5.90 -6.76
N ARG A 150 15.51 7.14 -6.47
CA ARG A 150 15.84 8.35 -7.24
C ARG A 150 17.01 9.15 -6.67
N ARG A 151 17.66 8.72 -5.59
CA ARG A 151 18.63 9.53 -4.83
C ARG A 151 19.72 10.18 -5.71
N ASP A 152 20.27 9.43 -6.66
CA ASP A 152 21.33 9.93 -7.54
C ASP A 152 20.80 10.95 -8.55
N ARG A 153 19.57 10.75 -9.05
CA ARG A 153 18.86 11.71 -9.90
C ARG A 153 18.52 12.98 -9.14
N LEU A 154 18.07 12.87 -7.88
CA LEU A 154 17.78 14.03 -7.03
C LEU A 154 19.07 14.81 -6.74
N ALA A 155 20.18 14.12 -6.45
CA ALA A 155 21.47 14.77 -6.25
C ALA A 155 21.98 15.45 -7.54
N TRP A 156 21.78 14.81 -8.70
CA TRP A 156 22.09 15.38 -10.01
C TRP A 156 21.23 16.61 -10.30
N GLU A 157 19.93 16.58 -9.99
CA GLU A 157 19.03 17.72 -10.14
C GLU A 157 19.48 18.90 -9.26
N GLN A 158 19.98 18.66 -8.04
CA GLN A 158 20.54 19.76 -7.24
C GLN A 158 21.76 20.41 -7.91
N ARG A 159 22.66 19.60 -8.48
CA ARG A 159 23.82 20.13 -9.22
C ARG A 159 23.42 20.85 -10.51
N LEU A 160 22.39 20.36 -11.20
CA LEU A 160 21.77 21.02 -12.33
C LEU A 160 21.28 22.43 -11.96
N TRP A 161 20.59 22.56 -10.82
CA TRP A 161 20.10 23.86 -10.35
C TRP A 161 21.25 24.80 -9.97
N ASP A 162 22.29 24.29 -9.32
CA ASP A 162 23.51 25.07 -9.03
C ASP A 162 24.19 25.53 -10.33
N TYR A 163 24.19 24.70 -11.37
CA TYR A 163 24.71 25.04 -12.69
C TYR A 163 23.89 26.15 -13.37
N ALA A 164 22.56 26.09 -13.29
CA ALA A 164 21.68 27.12 -13.82
C ALA A 164 21.95 28.48 -13.15
N GLU A 165 22.05 28.50 -11.82
CA GLU A 165 22.31 29.73 -11.06
C GLU A 165 23.65 30.38 -11.44
N LYS A 166 24.70 29.57 -11.66
CA LYS A 166 26.02 30.07 -12.10
C LYS A 166 25.99 30.70 -13.49
N ARG A 167 25.06 30.29 -14.35
CA ARG A 167 24.92 30.82 -15.73
C ARG A 167 24.01 32.03 -15.82
N GLY A 168 23.33 32.39 -14.73
CA GLY A 168 22.30 33.42 -14.71
C GLY A 168 20.93 32.82 -15.00
N LEU A 169 19.98 33.15 -14.14
CA LEU A 169 18.59 32.77 -14.29
C LEU A 169 17.86 33.71 -15.26
N PRO A 170 16.89 33.23 -16.05
CA PRO A 170 16.04 34.10 -16.86
C PRO A 170 15.25 35.11 -16.00
N ASP A 171 15.07 36.32 -16.51
CA ASP A 171 14.39 37.42 -15.81
C ASP A 171 12.92 37.10 -15.46
N TRP A 172 12.28 36.18 -16.19
CA TRP A 172 10.90 35.76 -15.95
C TRP A 172 10.75 34.80 -14.76
N ILE A 173 11.84 34.27 -14.16
CA ILE A 173 11.74 33.30 -13.06
C ILE A 173 11.04 33.89 -11.83
N SER A 174 11.24 35.19 -11.53
CA SER A 174 10.53 35.85 -10.43
C SER A 174 9.03 35.96 -10.69
N GLU A 175 8.64 36.19 -11.95
CA GLU A 175 7.22 36.20 -12.34
C GLU A 175 6.60 34.81 -12.21
N TRP A 176 7.34 33.77 -12.61
CA TRP A 176 6.88 32.39 -12.43
C TRP A 176 6.63 32.05 -10.96
N LEU A 177 7.54 32.41 -10.05
CA LEU A 177 7.39 32.14 -8.62
C LEU A 177 6.15 32.84 -8.03
N ASP A 178 5.90 34.09 -8.43
CA ASP A 178 4.69 34.82 -8.04
C ASP A 178 3.42 34.14 -8.58
N ALA A 179 3.41 33.79 -9.86
CA ALA A 179 2.27 33.10 -10.49
C ALA A 179 2.02 31.71 -9.88
N PHE A 180 3.07 30.99 -9.49
CA PHE A 180 2.97 29.68 -8.84
C PHE A 180 2.32 29.80 -7.45
N ASN A 181 2.73 30.79 -6.65
CA ASN A 181 2.19 30.99 -5.31
C ASN A 181 0.82 31.69 -5.28
N THR A 182 0.38 32.28 -6.39
CA THR A 182 -0.91 32.95 -6.51
C THR A 182 -1.87 32.16 -7.40
N GLY A 183 -1.87 32.40 -8.71
CA GLY A 183 -2.87 31.86 -9.64
C GLY A 183 -2.84 30.33 -9.79
N PHE A 184 -1.66 29.71 -9.69
CA PHE A 184 -1.57 28.24 -9.68
C PHE A 184 -2.16 27.66 -8.39
N HIS A 185 -1.85 28.26 -7.23
CA HIS A 185 -2.39 27.83 -5.94
C HIS A 185 -3.91 28.09 -5.82
N GLU A 186 -4.46 29.13 -6.44
CA GLU A 186 -5.92 29.32 -6.56
C GLU A 186 -6.60 28.14 -7.28
N THR A 187 -5.93 27.58 -8.29
CA THR A 187 -6.43 26.43 -9.05
C THR A 187 -6.18 25.10 -8.31
N PHE A 188 -5.07 25.02 -7.55
CA PHE A 188 -4.63 23.83 -6.81
C PHE A 188 -4.33 24.19 -5.35
N PRO A 189 -5.36 24.37 -4.50
CA PRO A 189 -5.19 24.88 -3.12
C PRO A 189 -4.36 23.96 -2.22
N ASP A 190 -4.30 22.67 -2.55
CA ASP A 190 -3.52 21.69 -1.79
C ASP A 190 -2.04 21.64 -2.20
N ALA A 191 -1.65 22.36 -3.27
CA ALA A 191 -0.25 22.44 -3.68
C ALA A 191 0.54 23.29 -2.67
N PRO A 192 1.69 22.82 -2.17
CA PRO A 192 2.49 23.61 -1.24
C PRO A 192 3.02 24.88 -1.93
N LEU A 193 3.08 25.98 -1.18
CA LEU A 193 3.74 27.19 -1.62
C LEU A 193 5.24 26.94 -1.80
N ALA A 194 5.83 27.63 -2.78
CA ALA A 194 7.25 27.59 -3.06
C ALA A 194 7.95 28.81 -2.45
N ASP A 195 8.97 28.55 -1.61
CA ASP A 195 9.83 29.59 -1.02
C ASP A 195 10.86 30.13 -2.02
N ASN A 196 11.15 29.36 -3.07
CA ASN A 196 12.14 29.70 -4.08
C ASN A 196 11.81 29.06 -5.43
N TRP A 197 12.49 29.54 -6.47
CA TRP A 197 12.27 29.08 -7.83
C TRP A 197 12.46 27.57 -7.98
N ARG A 198 13.48 26.96 -7.33
CA ARG A 198 13.77 25.52 -7.44
C ARG A 198 12.55 24.67 -7.05
N GLN A 199 11.83 25.06 -5.99
CA GLN A 199 10.61 24.38 -5.55
C GLN A 199 9.43 24.55 -6.53
N ALA A 200 9.37 25.69 -7.23
CA ALA A 200 8.35 25.96 -8.24
C ALA A 200 8.64 25.31 -9.62
N MET A 201 9.80 24.69 -9.84
CA MET A 201 10.19 24.17 -11.18
C MET A 201 9.63 22.80 -11.55
N ASN A 202 8.88 22.13 -10.67
CA ASN A 202 8.44 20.75 -10.90
C ASN A 202 7.21 20.63 -11.81
N VAL A 203 7.21 21.38 -12.92
CA VAL A 203 6.18 21.35 -13.97
C VAL A 203 6.78 20.74 -15.23
N TYR A 204 6.12 19.71 -15.78
CA TYR A 204 6.60 18.96 -16.96
C TYR A 204 5.85 19.32 -18.25
N TYR A 205 4.67 19.92 -18.13
CA TYR A 205 3.80 20.22 -19.27
C TYR A 205 3.15 21.60 -19.11
N PRO A 206 2.90 22.32 -20.22
CA PRO A 206 2.10 23.53 -20.18
C PRO A 206 0.71 23.28 -19.59
N MET A 207 0.25 24.18 -18.74
CA MET A 207 -1.05 24.12 -18.08
C MET A 207 -1.91 25.34 -18.46
N GLY A 208 -3.22 25.14 -18.57
CA GLY A 208 -4.14 26.19 -19.03
C GLY A 208 -4.31 26.23 -20.54
N LYS A 209 -5.18 27.14 -21.01
CA LYS A 209 -5.49 27.30 -22.44
C LYS A 209 -4.35 28.05 -23.14
N GLU A 210 -4.07 27.67 -24.38
CA GLU A 210 -3.13 28.40 -25.25
C GLU A 210 -3.49 29.90 -25.30
N GLY A 211 -2.48 30.76 -25.17
CA GLY A 211 -2.64 32.22 -25.04
C GLY A 211 -3.08 32.72 -23.66
N SER A 212 -3.23 31.85 -22.66
CA SER A 212 -3.40 32.28 -21.27
C SER A 212 -2.04 32.46 -20.58
N ARG A 213 -1.98 33.37 -19.59
CA ARG A 213 -0.78 33.61 -18.78
C ARG A 213 -0.22 32.33 -18.14
N ALA A 214 -1.10 31.46 -17.62
CA ALA A 214 -0.68 30.18 -17.03
C ALA A 214 0.01 29.27 -18.07
N HIS A 215 -0.53 29.22 -19.29
CA HIS A 215 0.03 28.43 -20.37
C HIS A 215 1.38 28.98 -20.83
N GLU A 216 1.49 30.29 -21.01
CA GLU A 216 2.75 30.94 -21.40
C GLU A 216 3.86 30.69 -20.36
N LEU A 217 3.59 30.95 -19.07
CA LEU A 217 4.60 30.78 -18.01
C LEU A 217 5.00 29.31 -17.81
N THR A 218 4.04 28.38 -17.82
CA THR A 218 4.36 26.95 -17.70
C THR A 218 5.06 26.40 -18.94
N SER A 219 4.82 26.98 -20.13
CA SER A 219 5.58 26.67 -21.35
C SER A 219 7.03 27.13 -21.24
N LEU A 220 7.26 28.36 -20.77
CA LEU A 220 8.62 28.87 -20.53
C LEU A 220 9.38 28.00 -19.52
N VAL A 221 8.73 27.56 -18.44
CA VAL A 221 9.32 26.64 -17.46
C VAL A 221 9.66 25.29 -18.08
N ALA A 222 8.74 24.70 -18.85
CA ALA A 222 8.95 23.41 -19.51
C ALA A 222 10.10 23.48 -20.53
N GLU A 223 10.16 24.53 -21.35
CA GLU A 223 11.22 24.77 -22.33
C GLU A 223 12.57 25.01 -21.67
N PHE A 224 12.63 25.88 -20.65
CA PHE A 224 13.84 26.14 -19.90
C PHE A 224 14.38 24.87 -19.25
N ARG A 225 13.51 24.10 -18.61
CA ARG A 225 13.90 22.86 -17.96
C ARG A 225 14.41 21.83 -18.97
N LYS A 226 13.71 21.65 -20.09
CA LYS A 226 14.15 20.76 -21.16
C LYS A 226 15.54 21.14 -21.66
N LYS A 227 15.75 22.41 -22.02
CA LYS A 227 17.05 22.90 -22.51
C LYS A 227 18.15 22.76 -21.46
N LEU A 228 17.85 23.08 -20.20
CA LEU A 228 18.80 22.98 -19.10
C LEU A 228 19.21 21.53 -18.85
N TYR A 229 18.27 20.58 -18.91
CA TYR A 229 18.56 19.14 -18.83
C TYR A 229 19.43 18.69 -20.01
N GLU A 230 19.08 19.08 -21.23
CA GLU A 230 19.85 18.76 -22.43
C GLU A 230 21.30 19.27 -22.32
N ASP A 231 21.48 20.55 -21.97
CA ASP A 231 22.80 21.18 -21.82
C ASP A 231 23.63 20.52 -20.71
N TYR A 232 23.06 20.31 -19.53
CA TYR A 232 23.81 19.75 -18.40
C TYR A 232 24.10 18.26 -18.56
N SER A 233 23.24 17.52 -19.28
CA SER A 233 23.49 16.11 -19.61
C SER A 233 24.75 15.89 -20.46
N GLN A 234 25.21 16.92 -21.17
CA GLN A 234 26.50 16.90 -21.89
C GLN A 234 27.70 17.01 -20.95
N ILE A 235 27.52 17.53 -19.73
CA ILE A 235 28.55 17.70 -18.71
C ILE A 235 28.54 16.52 -17.75
N GLU A 236 27.36 16.19 -17.23
CA GLU A 236 27.14 15.08 -16.31
C GLU A 236 25.96 14.25 -16.83
N PRO A 237 26.18 13.02 -17.31
CA PRO A 237 25.10 12.17 -17.81
C PRO A 237 23.97 11.98 -16.79
N TRP A 238 22.72 11.92 -17.26
CA TRP A 238 21.57 11.69 -16.41
C TRP A 238 21.67 10.32 -15.71
N PRO A 239 21.60 10.25 -14.36
CA PRO A 239 21.77 9.00 -13.65
C PRO A 239 20.66 8.00 -13.94
N ALA A 240 21.03 6.71 -13.99
CA ALA A 240 20.08 5.63 -14.05
C ALA A 240 19.15 5.64 -12.82
N TYR A 241 17.96 5.08 -12.97
CA TYR A 241 17.11 4.80 -11.81
C TYR A 241 17.75 3.65 -11.03
N TYR A 242 17.85 3.77 -9.71
CA TYR A 242 18.41 2.67 -8.94
C TYR A 242 17.41 1.53 -8.86
N LEU A 243 17.65 0.50 -9.66
CA LEU A 243 17.02 -0.80 -9.54
C LEU A 243 17.87 -1.67 -8.61
N ARG A 244 17.21 -2.31 -7.66
CA ARG A 244 17.84 -3.20 -6.68
C ARG A 244 18.19 -4.54 -7.35
N PRO A 245 19.22 -5.25 -6.87
CA PRO A 245 19.49 -6.62 -7.31
C PRO A 245 18.28 -7.55 -7.16
N ALA A 246 18.25 -8.63 -7.93
CA ALA A 246 17.17 -9.61 -7.88
C ALA A 246 17.07 -10.35 -6.53
N ASP A 247 18.19 -10.60 -5.85
CA ASP A 247 18.19 -11.18 -4.50
C ASP A 247 18.13 -10.08 -3.43
N VAL A 248 17.12 -10.16 -2.56
CA VAL A 248 16.90 -9.23 -1.44
C VAL A 248 18.08 -9.21 -0.45
N LYS A 249 18.86 -10.30 -0.38
CA LYS A 249 20.05 -10.37 0.48
C LYS A 249 21.14 -9.40 0.05
N ASP A 250 21.20 -9.08 -1.24
CA ASP A 250 22.21 -8.19 -1.82
C ASP A 250 21.82 -6.70 -1.73
N TRP A 251 20.67 -6.40 -1.13
CA TRP A 251 20.22 -5.02 -0.95
C TRP A 251 20.98 -4.34 0.19
N ASN A 252 21.20 -3.03 0.06
CA ASN A 252 21.83 -2.25 1.12
C ASN A 252 20.98 -2.28 2.40
N ASP A 253 21.64 -2.26 3.56
CA ASP A 253 20.95 -2.30 4.86
C ASP A 253 20.18 -1.02 5.19
N ASP A 254 20.53 0.11 4.56
CA ASP A 254 19.81 1.38 4.68
C ASP A 254 18.70 1.54 3.63
N ASP A 255 18.46 0.53 2.79
CA ASP A 255 17.41 0.56 1.78
C ASP A 255 16.02 0.48 2.44
N PRO A 256 15.17 1.51 2.29
CA PRO A 256 13.87 1.54 2.95
C PRO A 256 12.90 0.47 2.43
N LEU A 257 13.12 -0.14 1.27
CA LEU A 257 12.27 -1.23 0.75
C LEU A 257 12.62 -2.59 1.36
N LYS A 258 13.87 -2.79 1.80
CA LYS A 258 14.37 -4.07 2.32
C LYS A 258 13.51 -4.65 3.45
N PRO A 259 13.14 -3.90 4.51
CA PRO A 259 12.30 -4.45 5.58
C PRO A 259 10.90 -4.85 5.09
N PHE A 260 10.34 -4.14 4.10
CA PHE A 260 9.06 -4.50 3.50
C PHE A 260 9.16 -5.77 2.65
N ALA A 261 10.22 -5.92 1.84
CA ALA A 261 10.43 -7.12 1.04
C ALA A 261 10.57 -8.36 1.93
N GLN A 262 11.36 -8.26 3.02
CA GLN A 262 11.52 -9.35 3.98
C GLN A 262 10.20 -9.70 4.69
N ALA A 263 9.46 -8.68 5.15
CA ALA A 263 8.16 -8.89 5.77
C ALA A 263 7.12 -9.48 4.80
N ALA A 264 7.19 -9.10 3.52
CA ALA A 264 6.34 -9.65 2.47
C ALA A 264 6.63 -11.14 2.28
N MET A 265 7.90 -11.54 2.15
CA MET A 265 8.29 -12.95 2.05
C MET A 265 7.79 -13.76 3.25
N VAL A 266 7.98 -13.26 4.48
CA VAL A 266 7.50 -13.93 5.70
C VAL A 266 5.97 -14.03 5.73
N ALA A 267 5.25 -13.00 5.31
CA ALA A 267 3.80 -13.03 5.23
C ALA A 267 3.31 -14.05 4.19
N LEU A 268 3.92 -14.09 3.01
CA LEU A 268 3.58 -15.06 1.96
C LEU A 268 3.89 -16.50 2.39
N GLU A 269 4.99 -16.73 3.10
CA GLU A 269 5.31 -18.06 3.64
C GLU A 269 4.27 -18.52 4.67
N ASP A 270 3.70 -17.60 5.46
CA ASP A 270 2.64 -17.94 6.39
C ASP A 270 1.33 -18.38 5.68
N LEU A 271 1.17 -18.13 4.37
CA LEU A 271 0.06 -18.70 3.59
C LEU A 271 0.19 -20.22 3.39
N ARG A 272 1.36 -20.81 3.66
CA ARG A 272 1.56 -22.26 3.69
C ARG A 272 1.01 -22.91 4.95
N THR A 273 0.68 -22.13 5.98
CA THR A 273 0.14 -22.63 7.24
C THR A 273 -1.19 -23.34 7.01
N PRO A 274 -1.31 -24.64 7.34
CA PRO A 274 -2.45 -25.47 6.95
C PRO A 274 -3.70 -25.20 7.80
N VAL A 275 -4.87 -25.33 7.18
CA VAL A 275 -6.18 -25.32 7.82
C VAL A 275 -6.98 -26.57 7.41
N GLY A 276 -7.71 -27.13 8.36
CA GLY A 276 -8.52 -28.34 8.13
C GLY A 276 -9.86 -28.01 7.48
N VAL A 277 -10.19 -28.68 6.39
CA VAL A 277 -11.49 -28.70 5.72
C VAL A 277 -11.97 -30.15 5.66
N ARG A 278 -12.91 -30.50 6.55
CA ARG A 278 -13.34 -31.89 6.80
C ARG A 278 -12.13 -32.77 7.15
N ASP A 279 -11.90 -33.81 6.36
CA ASP A 279 -10.87 -34.84 6.47
C ASP A 279 -9.57 -34.45 5.74
N GLN A 280 -9.55 -33.32 5.03
CA GLN A 280 -8.38 -32.82 4.31
C GLN A 280 -7.80 -31.58 4.99
N SER A 281 -6.50 -31.38 4.82
CA SER A 281 -5.80 -30.15 5.18
C SER A 281 -5.43 -29.42 3.90
N ILE A 282 -5.73 -28.12 3.85
CA ILE A 282 -5.37 -27.24 2.73
C ILE A 282 -4.53 -26.06 3.24
N ASN A 283 -3.70 -25.49 2.37
CA ASN A 283 -3.14 -24.16 2.53
C ASN A 283 -3.54 -23.27 1.34
N ALA A 284 -2.98 -22.07 1.20
CA ALA A 284 -3.33 -21.18 0.09
C ALA A 284 -2.97 -21.75 -1.31
N PHE A 285 -2.12 -22.77 -1.37
CA PHE A 285 -1.55 -23.34 -2.59
C PHE A 285 -2.11 -24.73 -2.94
N GLY A 286 -2.94 -25.33 -2.08
CA GLY A 286 -3.58 -26.61 -2.37
C GLY A 286 -3.75 -27.51 -1.16
N GLU A 287 -4.03 -28.77 -1.44
CA GLU A 287 -4.02 -29.86 -0.48
C GLU A 287 -2.60 -30.08 0.06
N VAL A 288 -2.48 -30.42 1.34
CA VAL A 288 -1.22 -30.79 1.98
C VAL A 288 -1.32 -32.17 2.63
N GLU A 289 -0.23 -32.94 2.59
CA GLU A 289 -0.19 -34.26 3.23
C GLU A 289 -0.48 -34.16 4.73
N SER A 290 -1.35 -35.06 5.19
CA SER A 290 -2.09 -34.96 6.44
C SER A 290 -1.23 -34.78 7.69
N GLY A 291 -1.46 -33.68 8.39
CA GLY A 291 -1.17 -33.45 9.80
C GLY A 291 -2.34 -32.68 10.42
N ARG A 292 -2.52 -32.75 11.75
CA ARG A 292 -3.52 -31.91 12.46
C ARG A 292 -3.43 -30.48 11.93
N ALA A 293 -4.57 -29.86 11.63
CA ALA A 293 -4.60 -28.44 11.26
C ALA A 293 -3.82 -27.64 12.31
N ASP A 294 -2.84 -26.85 11.86
CA ASP A 294 -1.97 -26.07 12.75
C ASP A 294 -2.68 -24.83 13.30
N VAL A 295 -3.81 -24.45 12.68
CA VAL A 295 -4.58 -23.26 13.04
C VAL A 295 -6.06 -23.61 13.17
N ASP A 296 -6.66 -23.15 14.26
CA ASP A 296 -8.10 -23.21 14.46
C ASP A 296 -8.80 -22.38 13.39
N ALA A 297 -9.91 -22.91 12.88
CA ALA A 297 -10.67 -22.20 11.88
C ALA A 297 -11.40 -21.00 12.46
N SER A 298 -11.68 -20.02 11.59
CA SER A 298 -12.46 -18.85 11.98
C SER A 298 -13.84 -19.26 12.51
N PRO A 299 -14.31 -18.69 13.65
CA PRO A 299 -15.65 -18.94 14.18
C PRO A 299 -16.78 -18.66 13.17
N SER A 300 -16.55 -17.76 12.22
CA SER A 300 -17.54 -17.41 11.19
C SER A 300 -17.56 -18.36 9.99
N ALA A 301 -16.61 -19.30 9.88
CA ALA A 301 -16.58 -20.32 8.83
C ALA A 301 -17.48 -21.54 9.15
N GLY A 302 -18.38 -21.40 10.13
CA GLY A 302 -19.45 -22.35 10.49
C GLY A 302 -20.84 -21.72 10.38
N TYR A 303 -21.88 -22.37 10.94
CA TYR A 303 -23.25 -21.85 10.89
C TYR A 303 -23.35 -20.42 11.49
N PRO A 304 -23.81 -19.39 10.74
CA PRO A 304 -23.84 -18.00 11.22
C PRO A 304 -24.75 -17.77 12.45
N SER A 305 -25.84 -18.54 12.56
CA SER A 305 -26.68 -18.57 13.77
C SER A 305 -25.93 -19.18 14.96
N GLY A 306 -25.02 -20.13 14.69
CA GLY A 306 -24.12 -20.71 15.67
C GLY A 306 -23.04 -19.73 16.11
N ALA A 307 -22.48 -18.88 15.24
CA ALA A 307 -21.40 -17.96 15.63
C ALA A 307 -21.85 -16.91 16.67
N LEU A 308 -23.02 -16.28 16.46
CA LEU A 308 -23.65 -15.40 17.47
C LEU A 308 -24.05 -16.19 18.73
N GLY A 309 -24.64 -17.37 18.55
CA GLY A 309 -24.97 -18.28 19.66
C GLY A 309 -23.78 -18.87 20.42
N ASN A 310 -22.57 -18.88 19.84
CA ASN A 310 -21.36 -19.42 20.45
C ASN A 310 -20.53 -18.33 21.13
N THR A 311 -20.51 -17.12 20.56
CA THR A 311 -19.71 -16.00 21.08
C THR A 311 -20.43 -15.26 22.22
N ALA A 312 -21.77 -15.22 22.17
CA ALA A 312 -22.63 -14.53 23.13
C ALA A 312 -23.92 -15.34 23.37
N ALA A 313 -23.75 -16.57 23.88
CA ALA A 313 -24.84 -17.56 23.96
C ALA A 313 -26.04 -17.07 24.78
N LYS A 314 -25.78 -16.34 25.86
CA LYS A 314 -26.80 -15.79 26.74
C LYS A 314 -27.58 -14.68 26.04
N GLU A 315 -26.86 -13.72 25.47
CA GLU A 315 -27.42 -12.56 24.76
C GLU A 315 -28.20 -13.00 23.52
N PHE A 316 -27.73 -14.04 22.82
CA PHE A 316 -28.43 -14.61 21.67
C PHE A 316 -29.73 -15.32 22.10
N ALA A 317 -29.71 -16.07 23.20
CA ALA A 317 -30.91 -16.69 23.76
C ALA A 317 -31.93 -15.65 24.23
N GLU A 318 -31.47 -14.58 24.90
CA GLU A 318 -32.31 -13.45 25.32
C GLU A 318 -32.92 -12.72 24.13
N LEU A 319 -32.14 -12.45 23.08
CA LEU A 319 -32.64 -11.87 21.83
C LEU A 319 -33.71 -12.76 21.18
N HIS A 320 -33.48 -14.08 21.14
CA HIS A 320 -34.44 -15.03 20.59
C HIS A 320 -35.74 -15.06 21.41
N GLU A 321 -35.66 -15.02 22.74
CA GLU A 321 -36.82 -14.93 23.63
C GLU A 321 -37.61 -13.64 23.39
N LEU A 322 -36.93 -12.51 23.24
CA LEU A 322 -37.55 -11.21 22.96
C LEU A 322 -38.26 -11.20 21.59
N ILE A 323 -37.63 -11.77 20.56
CA ILE A 323 -38.24 -11.94 19.22
C ILE A 323 -39.52 -12.77 19.32
N LEU A 324 -39.48 -13.88 20.05
CA LEU A 324 -40.65 -14.76 20.24
C LEU A 324 -41.75 -14.07 21.05
N LYS A 325 -41.42 -13.39 22.15
CA LYS A 325 -42.39 -12.60 22.94
C LYS A 325 -43.08 -11.55 22.09
N LEU A 326 -42.31 -10.78 21.31
CA LEU A 326 -42.85 -9.75 20.43
C LEU A 326 -43.75 -10.33 19.32
N GLY A 327 -43.39 -11.51 18.83
CA GLY A 327 -44.12 -12.30 17.84
C GLY A 327 -45.31 -13.09 18.40
N LYS A 328 -45.54 -13.07 19.72
CA LYS A 328 -46.50 -13.95 20.42
C LYS A 328 -46.26 -15.44 20.10
N GLY A 329 -45.01 -15.88 20.20
CA GLY A 329 -44.56 -17.24 19.87
C GLY A 329 -44.22 -17.46 18.39
N ASN A 330 -44.46 -16.50 17.50
CA ASN A 330 -44.12 -16.60 16.08
C ASN A 330 -42.90 -15.73 15.73
N ALA A 331 -41.75 -16.36 15.47
CA ALA A 331 -40.50 -15.67 15.19
C ALA A 331 -40.56 -14.73 13.97
N LYS A 332 -41.16 -15.16 12.84
CA LYS A 332 -41.35 -14.32 11.64
C LYS A 332 -42.12 -13.03 11.96
N ARG A 333 -43.19 -13.15 12.77
CA ARG A 333 -43.99 -12.00 13.21
C ARG A 333 -43.19 -11.07 14.13
N GLY A 334 -42.36 -11.62 15.01
CA GLY A 334 -41.45 -10.87 15.88
C GLY A 334 -40.42 -10.07 15.07
N ILE A 335 -39.70 -10.74 14.16
CA ILE A 335 -38.72 -10.11 13.28
C ILE A 335 -39.34 -9.00 12.44
N LYS A 336 -40.51 -9.25 11.82
CA LYS A 336 -41.23 -8.22 11.04
C LYS A 336 -41.50 -6.96 11.85
N LYS A 337 -41.90 -7.09 13.12
CA LYS A 337 -42.14 -5.95 14.01
C LYS A 337 -40.85 -5.20 14.37
N ILE A 338 -39.75 -5.91 14.62
CA ILE A 338 -38.43 -5.30 14.88
C ILE A 338 -37.97 -4.49 13.66
N MET A 339 -38.03 -5.09 12.48
CA MET A 339 -37.63 -4.43 11.24
C MET A 339 -38.48 -3.19 10.96
N SER A 340 -39.81 -3.28 11.16
CA SER A 340 -40.71 -2.13 11.06
C SER A 340 -40.40 -1.03 12.08
N ALA A 341 -40.01 -1.38 13.31
CA ALA A 341 -39.65 -0.41 14.35
C ALA A 341 -38.28 0.24 14.10
N MET A 342 -37.36 -0.47 13.46
CA MET A 342 -36.02 0.04 13.10
C MET A 342 -35.99 0.87 11.82
N GLY A 343 -37.15 1.13 11.18
CA GLY A 343 -37.22 1.87 9.92
C GLY A 343 -36.62 1.12 8.72
N ALA A 344 -36.24 -0.15 8.89
CA ALA A 344 -35.78 -1.01 7.82
C ALA A 344 -37.01 -1.51 7.05
N GLY A 345 -37.42 -0.74 6.04
CA GLY A 345 -38.45 -1.13 5.10
C GLY A 345 -38.16 -2.51 4.52
N VAL A 346 -39.10 -3.44 4.69
CA VAL A 346 -39.05 -4.74 4.03
C VAL A 346 -39.27 -4.48 2.54
N ALA A 347 -38.19 -4.48 1.75
CA ALA A 347 -38.30 -4.78 0.33
C ALA A 347 -38.86 -6.21 0.25
N GLY A 348 -40.08 -6.31 -0.28
CA GLY A 348 -40.80 -7.57 -0.46
C GLY A 348 -40.21 -8.42 -1.57
#